data_AF-A0AAX2IL20-F1
#
_entry.id   AF-A0AAX2IL20-F1
#
_cell.length_a   1.000
_cell.length_b   1.000
_cell.length_c   1.000
_cell.angle_alpha   90.00
_cell.angle_beta   90.00
_cell.angle_gamma   90.00
#
_symmetry.space_group_name_H-M   'P 1'
#
loop_
_entity.id
_entity.type
_entity.pdbx_description
1 polymer ?
#
loop_
_entity_poly.entity_id
_entity_poly.type
_entity_poly.pdbx_seq_one_letter_code
_entity_poly.pdbx_strand_id
1 'polypeptide(L)'
;MADKMHSDKELKKTIQGHLTKTHYVKVFFSEECPEEFTSGFILNVSEKFLMIQESHNFTLDGIKIIPFNRISGIRHKKFEKTSEKIFSEEGLINFNQKIISNTSLKSFESLFKSLKKQNSHCIVESSTKKKNIFSIGEILEINEKSVVIKNYDATGKIEKKSDKILFKNIHFITFNDRYSLTFRKYLIE
;
A
#
# COMPACT_ATOMS: atom_id res chain seq x y z
N MET A 1 2.18 -16.29 -22.60
CA MET A 1 1.66 -16.58 -21.24
C MET A 1 2.71 -17.27 -20.36
N ALA A 2 3.44 -18.27 -20.88
CA ALA A 2 4.52 -18.94 -20.15
C ALA A 2 5.66 -17.99 -19.68
N ASP A 3 6.13 -17.08 -20.54
CA ASP A 3 7.20 -16.13 -20.19
C ASP A 3 6.83 -15.16 -19.07
N LYS A 4 5.57 -14.67 -19.06
CA LYS A 4 5.05 -13.81 -18.00
C LYS A 4 4.91 -14.57 -16.67
N MET A 5 4.46 -15.82 -16.71
CA MET A 5 4.37 -16.65 -15.50
C MET A 5 5.76 -16.97 -14.91
N HIS A 6 6.77 -17.16 -15.77
CA HIS A 6 8.15 -17.34 -15.34
C HIS A 6 8.70 -16.06 -14.69
N SER A 7 8.51 -14.89 -15.32
CA SER A 7 8.94 -13.61 -14.76
C SER A 7 8.26 -13.28 -13.43
N ASP A 8 6.98 -13.59 -13.28
CA ASP A 8 6.24 -13.35 -12.03
C ASP A 8 6.79 -14.20 -10.86
N LYS A 9 7.20 -15.45 -11.15
CA LYS A 9 7.80 -16.34 -10.14
C LYS A 9 9.18 -15.86 -9.71
N GLU A 10 10.00 -15.41 -10.65
CA GLU A 10 11.33 -14.85 -10.35
C GLU A 10 11.23 -13.53 -9.58
N LEU A 11 10.28 -12.67 -9.95
CA LEU A 11 9.99 -11.42 -9.24
C LEU A 11 9.59 -11.70 -7.79
N LYS A 12 8.64 -12.62 -7.56
CA LYS A 12 8.24 -13.04 -6.21
C LYS A 12 9.41 -13.57 -5.39
N LYS A 13 10.27 -14.42 -5.98
CA LYS A 13 11.46 -14.95 -5.31
C LYS A 13 12.43 -13.82 -4.93
N THR A 14 12.63 -12.86 -5.83
CA THR A 14 13.51 -11.70 -5.59
C THR A 14 12.97 -10.83 -4.45
N ILE A 15 11.66 -10.54 -4.47
CA ILE A 15 10.95 -9.82 -3.41
C ILE A 15 11.07 -10.54 -2.05
N GLN A 16 10.88 -11.86 -2.02
CA GLN A 16 11.04 -12.64 -0.80
C GLN A 16 12.46 -12.55 -0.24
N GLY A 17 13.47 -12.56 -1.11
CA GLY A 17 14.87 -12.38 -0.70
C GLY A 17 15.14 -11.02 -0.08
N HIS A 18 14.50 -9.96 -0.58
CA HIS A 18 14.59 -8.61 -0.01
C HIS A 18 13.85 -8.49 1.32
N LEU A 19 12.70 -9.14 1.48
CA LEU A 19 11.99 -9.23 2.76
C LEU A 19 12.84 -9.92 3.83
N THR A 20 13.41 -11.09 3.55
CA THR A 20 14.20 -11.84 4.53
C THR A 20 15.42 -11.06 5.02
N LYS A 21 16.00 -10.22 4.16
CA LYS A 21 17.18 -9.39 4.50
C LYS A 21 16.82 -8.00 5.00
N THR A 22 15.53 -7.65 5.07
CA THR A 22 15.04 -6.31 5.44
C THR A 22 15.67 -5.22 4.59
N HIS A 23 15.83 -5.47 3.28
CA HIS A 23 16.45 -4.48 2.41
C HIS A 23 15.54 -3.26 2.22
N TYR A 24 16.14 -2.07 2.17
CA TYR A 24 15.52 -0.90 1.57
C TYR A 24 15.48 -1.09 0.05
N VAL A 25 14.30 -0.91 -0.53
CA VAL A 25 14.06 -1.19 -1.95
C VAL A 25 13.34 -0.03 -2.63
N LYS A 26 13.50 0.04 -3.94
CA LYS A 26 12.61 0.79 -4.84
C LYS A 26 11.77 -0.20 -5.63
N VAL A 27 10.45 -0.05 -5.58
CA VAL A 27 9.49 -0.89 -6.31
C VAL A 27 8.91 -0.06 -7.43
N PHE A 28 9.04 -0.53 -8.67
CA PHE A 28 8.51 0.12 -9.86
C PHE A 28 7.15 -0.45 -10.23
N PHE A 29 6.27 0.40 -10.73
CA PHE A 29 4.90 0.04 -11.07
C PHE A 29 4.69 -0.07 -12.59
N SER A 30 3.59 -0.72 -13.00
CA SER A 30 3.17 -0.76 -14.40
C SER A 30 2.65 0.61 -14.86
N GLU A 31 2.78 0.92 -16.15
CA GLU A 31 2.42 2.22 -16.75
C GLU A 31 0.96 2.66 -16.53
N GLU A 32 0.09 1.71 -16.25
CA GLU A 32 -1.34 1.93 -15.94
C GLU A 32 -1.59 2.44 -14.51
N CYS A 33 -0.56 2.51 -13.66
CA CYS A 33 -0.66 2.97 -12.29
C CYS A 33 -0.53 4.50 -12.20
N PRO A 34 -1.13 5.15 -11.20
CA PRO A 34 -1.03 6.61 -11.01
C PRO A 34 0.35 7.09 -10.56
N GLU A 35 1.18 6.19 -10.06
CA GLU A 35 2.55 6.45 -9.61
C GLU A 35 3.53 5.56 -10.38
N GLU A 36 4.78 6.01 -10.54
CA GLU A 36 5.83 5.24 -11.23
C GLU A 36 6.56 4.26 -10.30
N PHE A 37 6.78 4.63 -9.05
CA PHE A 37 7.48 3.82 -8.07
C PHE A 37 7.19 4.25 -6.63
N THR A 38 7.44 3.35 -5.68
CA THR A 38 7.59 3.67 -4.25
C THR A 38 8.95 3.20 -3.72
N SER A 39 9.35 3.66 -2.55
CA SER A 39 10.58 3.22 -1.87
C SER A 39 10.37 3.03 -0.38
N GLY A 40 10.99 1.99 0.18
CA GLY A 40 10.80 1.64 1.57
C GLY A 40 11.25 0.22 1.90
N PHE A 41 10.69 -0.34 2.97
CA PHE A 41 11.03 -1.68 3.46
C PHE A 41 9.86 -2.64 3.28
N ILE A 42 10.13 -3.81 2.71
CA ILE A 42 9.11 -4.85 2.57
C ILE A 42 8.79 -5.41 3.97
N LEU A 43 7.52 -5.37 4.36
CA LEU A 43 7.06 -5.85 5.65
C LEU A 43 6.50 -7.26 5.59
N ASN A 44 5.80 -7.58 4.50
CA ASN A 44 5.16 -8.89 4.31
C ASN A 44 4.81 -9.11 2.83
N VAL A 45 4.58 -10.36 2.45
CA VAL A 45 4.21 -10.77 1.09
C VAL A 45 3.20 -11.91 1.13
N SER A 46 2.37 -11.99 0.09
CA SER A 46 1.50 -13.14 -0.17
C SER A 46 1.50 -13.48 -1.66
N GLU A 47 0.69 -14.47 -2.06
CA GLU A 47 0.52 -14.76 -3.48
C GLU A 47 -0.05 -13.59 -4.29
N LYS A 48 -0.78 -12.67 -3.65
CA LYS A 48 -1.51 -11.59 -4.31
C LYS A 48 -0.94 -10.20 -4.06
N PHE A 49 -0.33 -9.98 -2.90
CA PHE A 49 0.08 -8.64 -2.47
C PHE A 49 1.50 -8.58 -1.92
N LEU A 50 2.14 -7.44 -2.19
CA LEU A 50 3.30 -6.94 -1.47
C LEU A 50 2.82 -5.90 -0.44
N MET A 51 3.33 -5.98 0.79
CA MET A 51 3.14 -4.96 1.82
C MET A 51 4.47 -4.27 2.08
N ILE A 52 4.53 -2.96 1.85
CA ILE A 52 5.74 -2.15 2.03
C ILE A 52 5.45 -1.00 3.00
N GLN A 53 6.35 -0.76 3.94
CA GLN A 53 6.38 0.49 4.70
C GLN A 53 7.02 1.53 3.80
N GLU A 54 6.26 2.51 3.32
CA GLU A 54 6.80 3.58 2.49
C GLU A 54 7.69 4.49 3.31
N SER A 55 8.57 5.19 2.60
CA SER A 55 9.42 6.19 3.21
C SER A 55 9.55 7.45 2.38
N HIS A 56 9.54 8.58 3.08
CA HIS A 56 9.71 9.91 2.51
C HIS A 56 10.63 10.73 3.43
N ASN A 57 11.68 11.34 2.87
CA ASN A 57 12.65 12.16 3.61
C ASN A 57 13.18 11.46 4.87
N PHE A 58 13.66 10.22 4.72
CA PHE A 58 14.16 9.38 5.82
C PHE A 58 13.18 9.14 6.98
N THR A 59 11.87 9.26 6.72
CA THR A 59 10.87 8.76 7.66
C THR A 59 10.03 7.66 7.06
N LEU A 60 9.71 6.66 7.89
CA LEU A 60 8.67 5.67 7.60
C LEU A 60 7.29 6.35 7.67
N ASP A 61 6.55 6.32 6.57
CA ASP A 61 5.28 7.04 6.44
C ASP A 61 4.26 6.19 5.69
N GLY A 62 3.38 5.53 6.44
CA GLY A 62 2.34 4.72 5.84
C GLY A 62 2.78 3.37 5.30
N ILE A 63 1.81 2.48 5.23
CA ILE A 63 1.96 1.14 4.68
C ILE A 63 1.16 1.08 3.39
N LYS A 64 1.83 0.75 2.29
CA LYS A 64 1.22 0.54 0.97
C LYS A 64 1.09 -0.94 0.67
N ILE A 65 -0.11 -1.35 0.27
CA ILE A 65 -0.43 -2.67 -0.24
C ILE A 65 -0.49 -2.60 -1.75
N ILE A 66 0.31 -3.43 -2.41
CA ILE A 66 0.50 -3.42 -3.86
C ILE A 66 0.14 -4.80 -4.41
N PRO A 67 -0.89 -4.92 -5.27
CA PRO A 67 -1.16 -6.15 -6.01
C PRO A 67 0.02 -6.49 -6.94
N PHE A 68 0.43 -7.76 -6.97
CA PHE A 68 1.62 -8.17 -7.75
C PHE A 68 1.55 -7.83 -9.23
N ASN A 69 0.35 -7.87 -9.83
CA ASN A 69 0.16 -7.52 -11.23
C ASN A 69 0.39 -6.02 -11.54
N ARG A 70 0.60 -5.18 -10.52
CA ARG A 70 0.98 -3.77 -10.65
C ARG A 70 2.47 -3.52 -10.52
N ILE A 71 3.28 -4.53 -10.20
CA ILE A 71 4.73 -4.40 -10.01
C ILE A 71 5.42 -4.73 -11.34
N SER A 72 6.18 -3.77 -11.87
CA SER A 72 7.00 -3.97 -13.08
C SER A 72 8.44 -4.34 -12.74
N GLY A 73 8.91 -4.03 -11.53
CA GLY A 73 10.25 -4.41 -11.09
C GLY A 73 10.57 -3.99 -9.66
N ILE A 74 11.71 -4.45 -9.17
CA ILE A 74 12.25 -4.08 -7.85
C ILE A 74 13.76 -3.87 -7.97
N ARG A 75 14.29 -2.92 -7.19
CA ARG A 75 15.70 -2.57 -7.20
C ARG A 75 16.23 -2.35 -5.79
N HIS A 76 17.40 -2.91 -5.54
CA HIS A 76 18.26 -2.61 -4.41
C HIS A 76 19.70 -2.52 -4.91
N LYS A 77 20.14 -1.31 -5.27
CA LYS A 77 21.49 -1.02 -5.78
C LYS A 77 22.17 0.05 -4.92
N LYS A 78 23.25 0.67 -5.43
CA LYS A 78 24.08 1.63 -4.68
C LYS A 78 23.28 2.72 -3.94
N PHE A 79 22.23 3.25 -4.54
CA PHE A 79 21.41 4.30 -3.95
C PHE A 79 20.56 3.77 -2.81
N GLU A 80 19.83 2.68 -3.03
CA GLU A 80 19.01 2.06 -1.97
C GLU A 80 19.87 1.54 -0.81
N LYS A 81 21.05 0.99 -1.08
CA LYS A 81 22.02 0.60 -0.05
C LYS A 81 22.50 1.77 0.80
N THR A 82 22.67 2.94 0.19
CA THR A 82 23.07 4.15 0.93
C THR A 82 21.93 4.60 1.85
N SER A 83 20.69 4.62 1.35
CA SER A 83 19.51 4.94 2.18
C SER A 83 19.32 3.93 3.31
N GLU A 84 19.44 2.63 3.03
CA GLU A 84 19.39 1.55 4.03
C GLU A 84 20.41 1.78 5.15
N LYS A 85 21.66 2.09 4.79
CA LYS A 85 22.72 2.38 5.74
C LYS A 85 22.33 3.55 6.65
N ILE A 86 21.83 4.65 6.08
CA ILE A 86 21.38 5.82 6.85
C ILE A 86 20.25 5.44 7.81
N PHE A 87 19.21 4.74 7.32
CA PHE A 87 18.10 4.30 8.16
C PHE A 87 18.56 3.43 9.34
N SER A 88 19.53 2.55 9.10
CA SER A 88 20.09 1.66 10.12
C SER A 88 20.96 2.41 11.13
N GLU A 89 21.92 3.22 10.67
CA GLU A 89 22.87 3.93 11.53
C GLU A 89 22.20 5.03 12.37
N GLU A 90 21.16 5.68 11.84
CA GLU A 90 20.37 6.68 12.57
C GLU A 90 19.27 6.05 13.44
N GLY A 91 19.10 4.72 13.43
CA GLY A 91 18.08 4.04 14.23
C GLY A 91 16.63 4.36 13.81
N LEU A 92 16.41 4.67 12.54
CA LEU A 92 15.13 5.13 11.98
C LEU A 92 14.18 3.98 11.57
N ILE A 93 14.63 2.73 11.69
CA ILE A 93 13.84 1.54 11.36
C ILE A 93 13.02 1.13 12.59
N ASN A 94 11.74 1.48 12.59
CA ASN A 94 10.80 1.05 13.63
C ASN A 94 9.45 0.64 13.00
N PHE A 95 9.25 -0.66 12.86
CA PHE A 95 8.04 -1.22 12.27
C PHE A 95 6.99 -1.56 13.33
N ASN A 96 5.74 -1.18 13.09
CA ASN A 96 4.64 -1.55 13.96
C ASN A 96 4.23 -3.02 13.72
N GLN A 97 4.84 -3.94 14.46
CA GLN A 97 4.59 -5.38 14.34
C GLN A 97 3.12 -5.77 14.55
N LYS A 98 2.40 -5.05 15.43
CA LYS A 98 0.97 -5.29 15.67
C LYS A 98 0.12 -4.95 14.45
N ILE A 99 0.44 -3.87 13.75
CA ILE A 99 -0.26 -3.53 12.50
C ILE A 99 0.05 -4.56 11.41
N ILE A 100 1.32 -4.95 11.30
CA ILE A 100 1.76 -5.94 10.30
C ILE A 100 1.06 -7.28 10.51
N SER A 101 1.09 -7.83 11.73
CA SER A 101 0.51 -9.13 12.04
C SER A 101 -1.01 -9.17 11.90
N ASN A 102 -1.68 -8.03 12.12
CA ASN A 102 -3.14 -7.94 12.03
C ASN A 102 -3.64 -7.62 10.63
N THR A 103 -2.77 -7.36 9.66
CA THR A 103 -3.15 -7.03 8.28
C THR A 103 -3.15 -8.29 7.40
N SER A 104 -4.31 -8.68 6.89
CA SER A 104 -4.45 -9.86 6.03
C SER A 104 -4.07 -9.57 4.59
N LEU A 105 -3.26 -10.45 3.98
CA LEU A 105 -2.89 -10.37 2.56
C LEU A 105 -3.49 -11.52 1.72
N LYS A 106 -4.55 -12.20 2.18
CA LYS A 106 -5.12 -13.37 1.46
C LYS A 106 -5.99 -12.99 0.25
N SER A 107 -6.75 -11.90 0.39
CA SER A 107 -7.66 -11.35 -0.62
C SER A 107 -7.97 -9.90 -0.27
N PHE A 108 -8.44 -9.10 -1.24
CA PHE A 108 -8.92 -7.74 -0.96
C PHE A 108 -10.01 -7.73 0.12
N GLU A 109 -10.96 -8.65 0.08
CA GLU A 109 -12.01 -8.74 1.10
C GLU A 109 -11.42 -8.94 2.50
N SER A 110 -10.53 -9.92 2.66
CA SER A 110 -9.88 -10.18 3.96
C SER A 110 -9.00 -9.01 4.41
N LEU A 111 -8.33 -8.34 3.46
CA LEU A 111 -7.49 -7.18 3.68
C LEU A 111 -8.33 -6.03 4.24
N PHE A 112 -9.37 -5.60 3.54
CA PHE A 112 -10.24 -4.52 4.02
C PHE A 112 -10.94 -4.90 5.34
N LYS A 113 -11.33 -6.16 5.54
CA LYS A 113 -11.90 -6.61 6.83
C LYS A 113 -10.89 -6.44 7.96
N SER A 114 -9.62 -6.76 7.71
CA SER A 114 -8.54 -6.59 8.67
C SER A 114 -8.21 -5.13 8.95
N LEU A 115 -8.25 -4.25 7.94
CA LEU A 115 -8.05 -2.80 8.10
C LEU A 115 -9.21 -2.18 8.89
N LYS A 116 -10.46 -2.55 8.57
CA LYS A 116 -11.64 -2.10 9.30
C LYS A 116 -11.60 -2.52 10.77
N LYS A 117 -11.21 -3.77 11.06
CA LYS A 117 -11.05 -4.26 12.45
C LYS A 117 -9.98 -3.49 13.23
N GLN A 118 -8.96 -2.99 12.54
CA GLN A 118 -7.92 -2.13 13.12
C GLN A 118 -8.36 -0.66 13.27
N ASN A 119 -9.59 -0.33 12.89
CA ASN A 119 -10.11 1.03 12.86
C ASN A 119 -9.25 1.97 12.01
N SER A 120 -8.68 1.47 10.90
CA SER A 120 -7.85 2.25 10.00
C SER A 120 -8.70 2.99 8.98
N HIS A 121 -8.42 4.29 8.80
CA HIS A 121 -8.75 4.96 7.54
C HIS A 121 -7.72 4.54 6.50
N CYS A 122 -8.14 4.46 5.24
CA CYS A 122 -7.24 4.11 4.14
C CYS A 122 -7.47 5.00 2.93
N ILE A 123 -6.39 5.19 2.18
CA ILE A 123 -6.38 5.69 0.82
C ILE A 123 -6.51 4.48 -0.11
N VAL A 124 -7.43 4.54 -1.05
CA VAL A 124 -7.61 3.56 -2.11
C VAL A 124 -7.47 4.25 -3.45
N GLU A 125 -6.35 3.98 -4.13
CA GLU A 125 -6.10 4.45 -5.48
C GLU A 125 -6.59 3.40 -6.47
N SER A 126 -7.50 3.80 -7.35
CA SER A 126 -8.14 2.92 -8.31
C SER A 126 -8.39 3.65 -9.62
N SER A 127 -8.73 2.92 -10.68
CA SER A 127 -9.12 3.55 -11.95
C SER A 127 -10.43 2.99 -12.48
N THR A 128 -11.13 3.83 -13.23
CA THR A 128 -12.20 3.41 -14.13
C THR A 128 -11.75 3.68 -15.56
N LYS A 129 -12.53 3.22 -16.55
CA LYS A 129 -12.26 3.53 -17.97
C LYS A 129 -12.12 5.03 -18.27
N LYS A 130 -12.62 5.92 -17.39
CA LYS A 130 -12.69 7.36 -17.61
C LYS A 130 -11.65 8.17 -16.82
N LYS A 131 -11.24 7.71 -15.64
CA LYS A 131 -10.38 8.47 -14.74
C LYS A 131 -9.76 7.60 -13.65
N ASN A 132 -8.63 8.08 -13.14
CA ASN A 132 -8.09 7.66 -11.84
C ASN A 132 -8.98 8.23 -10.72
N ILE A 133 -9.07 7.47 -9.63
CA ILE A 133 -9.88 7.74 -8.46
C ILE A 133 -8.96 7.65 -7.26
N PHE A 134 -8.94 8.72 -6.48
CA PHE A 134 -8.33 8.78 -5.16
C PHE A 134 -9.46 8.86 -4.15
N SER A 135 -9.60 7.84 -3.32
CA SER A 135 -10.60 7.76 -2.24
C SER A 135 -9.87 7.63 -0.91
N ILE A 136 -10.27 8.41 0.08
CA ILE A 136 -9.63 8.43 1.40
C ILE A 136 -10.68 8.51 2.49
N GLY A 137 -10.70 7.56 3.42
CA GLY A 137 -11.75 7.57 4.42
C GLY A 137 -11.92 6.31 5.25
N GLU A 138 -13.03 6.27 5.98
CA GLU A 138 -13.48 5.12 6.75
C GLU A 138 -14.00 4.01 5.81
N ILE A 139 -13.69 2.76 6.15
CA ILE A 139 -14.26 1.58 5.47
C ILE A 139 -15.65 1.27 6.05
N LEU A 140 -16.71 1.57 5.31
CA LEU A 140 -18.09 1.33 5.75
C LEU A 140 -18.54 -0.10 5.50
N GLU A 141 -18.38 -0.59 4.27
CA GLU A 141 -18.89 -1.90 3.86
C GLU A 141 -17.86 -2.65 3.02
N ILE A 142 -17.87 -3.97 3.14
CA ILE A 142 -16.96 -4.86 2.44
C ILE A 142 -17.77 -6.03 1.93
N ASN A 143 -17.81 -6.17 0.61
CA ASN A 143 -18.46 -7.28 -0.09
C ASN A 143 -17.40 -8.08 -0.86
N GLU A 144 -17.79 -9.19 -1.47
CA GLU A 144 -16.88 -10.12 -2.15
C GLU A 144 -16.05 -9.48 -3.28
N LYS A 145 -16.53 -8.37 -3.87
CA LYS A 145 -15.94 -7.74 -5.06
C LYS A 145 -15.66 -6.25 -4.91
N SER A 146 -15.99 -5.65 -3.75
CA SER A 146 -15.91 -4.20 -3.58
C SER A 146 -15.79 -3.78 -2.13
N VAL A 147 -15.25 -2.59 -1.93
CA VAL A 147 -15.26 -1.85 -0.66
C VAL A 147 -16.04 -0.54 -0.83
N VAL A 148 -16.69 -0.08 0.23
CA VAL A 148 -17.32 1.23 0.31
C VAL A 148 -16.54 2.13 1.27
N ILE A 149 -16.10 3.28 0.80
CA ILE A 149 -15.31 4.26 1.57
C ILE A 149 -16.13 5.52 1.81
N LYS A 150 -16.17 5.99 3.06
CA LYS A 150 -16.75 7.28 3.44
C LYS A 150 -15.67 8.36 3.32
N ASN A 151 -15.65 9.02 2.17
CA ASN A 151 -14.63 10.02 1.89
C ASN A 151 -14.78 11.26 2.75
N TYR A 152 -13.68 12.00 2.86
CA TYR A 152 -13.67 13.40 3.26
C TYR A 152 -12.87 14.20 2.24
N ASP A 153 -13.21 15.48 2.10
CA ASP A 153 -12.51 16.39 1.18
C ASP A 153 -11.27 17.03 1.83
N ALA A 154 -10.55 17.83 1.05
CA ALA A 154 -9.34 18.52 1.50
C ALA A 154 -9.58 19.59 2.58
N THR A 155 -10.84 19.92 2.90
CA THR A 155 -11.22 20.78 4.02
C THR A 155 -11.52 20.00 5.30
N GLY A 156 -11.46 18.67 5.24
CA GLY A 156 -11.81 17.77 6.35
C GLY A 156 -13.31 17.49 6.44
N LYS A 157 -14.12 17.98 5.51
CA LYS A 157 -15.56 17.74 5.52
C LYS A 157 -15.87 16.34 5.02
N ILE A 158 -16.64 15.59 5.81
CA ILE A 158 -17.09 14.26 5.42
C ILE A 158 -18.08 14.38 4.25
N GLU A 159 -17.81 13.64 3.17
CA GLU A 159 -18.64 13.66 1.99
C GLU A 159 -20.00 13.00 2.26
N LYS A 160 -21.09 13.58 1.75
CA LYS A 160 -22.43 13.02 1.91
C LYS A 160 -22.56 11.64 1.28
N LYS A 161 -21.95 11.45 0.11
CA LYS A 161 -21.95 10.19 -0.64
C LYS A 161 -20.67 9.41 -0.35
N SER A 162 -20.80 8.09 -0.25
CA SER A 162 -19.68 7.17 -0.15
C SER A 162 -19.32 6.60 -1.52
N ASP A 163 -18.04 6.28 -1.71
CA ASP A 163 -17.56 5.68 -2.95
C ASP A 163 -17.51 4.16 -2.85
N LYS A 164 -18.13 3.49 -3.83
CA LYS A 164 -18.01 2.05 -4.01
C LYS A 164 -16.89 1.73 -5.00
N ILE A 165 -15.85 1.06 -4.52
CA ILE A 165 -14.66 0.75 -5.30
C ILE A 165 -14.62 -0.76 -5.57
N LEU A 166 -14.56 -1.13 -6.85
CA LEU A 166 -14.42 -2.54 -7.25
C LEU A 166 -12.97 -3.00 -7.08
N PHE A 167 -12.77 -4.17 -6.48
CA PHE A 167 -11.42 -4.72 -6.22
C PHE A 167 -10.56 -4.85 -7.48
N LYS A 168 -11.16 -5.24 -8.61
CA LYS A 168 -10.45 -5.36 -9.89
C LYS A 168 -9.86 -4.04 -10.42
N ASN A 169 -10.33 -2.90 -9.90
CA ASN A 169 -9.91 -1.57 -10.32
C ASN A 169 -8.85 -0.98 -9.40
N ILE A 170 -8.55 -1.61 -8.27
CA ILE A 170 -7.60 -1.09 -7.28
C ILE A 170 -6.17 -1.20 -7.83
N HIS A 171 -5.42 -0.13 -7.68
CA HIS A 171 -3.97 -0.08 -7.89
C HIS A 171 -3.27 -0.24 -6.56
N PHE A 172 -3.55 0.64 -5.59
CA PHE A 172 -2.86 0.67 -4.30
C PHE A 172 -3.85 0.88 -3.14
N ILE A 173 -3.45 0.41 -1.97
CA ILE A 173 -4.13 0.73 -0.71
C ILE A 173 -3.07 1.22 0.27
N THR A 174 -3.16 2.47 0.70
CA THR A 174 -2.27 3.04 1.70
C THR A 174 -3.03 3.29 3.00
N PHE A 175 -2.41 2.98 4.13
CA PHE A 175 -3.01 3.22 5.44
C PHE A 175 -1.92 3.46 6.49
N ASN A 176 -2.34 3.99 7.65
CA ASN A 176 -1.41 4.34 8.74
C ASN A 176 -0.32 5.35 8.29
N ASP A 177 -0.62 6.13 7.25
CA ASP A 177 0.21 7.23 6.78
C ASP A 177 -0.11 8.51 7.58
N ARG A 178 0.86 9.41 7.65
CA ARG A 178 0.72 10.66 8.40
C ARG A 178 -0.40 11.54 7.88
N TYR A 179 -0.66 11.56 6.57
CA TYR A 179 -1.70 12.39 5.99
C TYR A 179 -3.07 11.96 6.51
N SER A 180 -3.43 10.68 6.32
CA SER A 180 -4.69 10.10 6.81
C SER A 180 -4.83 10.22 8.34
N LEU A 181 -3.76 9.93 9.09
CA LEU A 181 -3.77 10.01 10.56
C LEU A 181 -3.94 11.44 11.07
N THR A 182 -3.37 12.41 10.37
CA THR A 182 -3.48 13.83 10.74
C THR A 182 -4.86 14.37 10.38
N PHE A 183 -5.30 14.20 9.14
CA PHE A 183 -6.61 14.67 8.69
C PHE A 183 -7.76 14.10 9.52
N ARG A 184 -7.67 12.82 9.90
CA ARG A 184 -8.69 12.17 10.72
C ARG A 184 -9.02 12.93 12.01
N LYS A 185 -8.06 13.63 12.61
CA LYS A 185 -8.25 14.40 13.85
C LYS A 185 -9.06 15.68 13.66
N TYR A 186 -9.20 16.13 12.41
CA TYR A 186 -9.84 17.40 12.05
C TYR A 186 -11.07 17.20 11.16
N LEU A 187 -11.61 15.97 11.12
CA LEU A 187 -12.82 15.72 10.35
C LEU A 187 -14.01 16.41 11.00
N ILE A 188 -14.84 17.01 10.14
CA ILE A 188 -16.07 17.70 10.51
C ILE A 188 -17.23 17.12 9.70
N GLU A 189 -18.40 17.04 10.35
CA GLU A 189 -19.65 16.55 9.76
C GLU A 189 -20.34 17.59 8.86
#